data_AF-A0A962VSY2-F1
#
_entry.id   AF-A0A962VSY2-F1
#
_cell.length_a   1.000
_cell.length_b   1.000
_cell.length_c   1.000
_cell.angle_alpha   90.00
_cell.angle_beta   90.00
_cell.angle_gamma   90.00
#
_symmetry.space_group_name_H-M   'P 1'
#
loop_
_entity.id
_entity.type
_entity.pdbx_description
1 polymer ?
#
loop_
_entity_poly.entity_id
_entity_poly.type
_entity_poly.pdbx_seq_one_letter_code
_entity_poly.pdbx_strand_id
1 'polypeptide(L)'
;MKKSLMLATAGLVMAFGVQMQAQAMQWNTIRPGATYRSFNLRVAAPEACQRACLNDRRCRSWTYVKPYTLYGARPRCLLKNAVPHARHDRCCVSGVKAWRYRRY
;
A
#
# COMPACT_ATOMS: atom_id res chain seq x y z
N MET A 1 48.84 40.46 1.81
CA MET A 1 49.33 39.19 2.39
C MET A 1 48.73 39.03 3.79
N LYS A 2 47.73 38.17 3.98
CA LYS A 2 47.31 37.73 5.32
C LYS A 2 46.73 36.32 5.22
N LYS A 3 47.51 35.37 5.73
CA LYS A 3 47.13 33.99 5.99
C LYS A 3 46.15 34.00 7.17
N SER A 4 45.07 33.23 7.10
CA SER A 4 44.57 32.48 8.25
C SER A 4 43.49 31.48 7.83
N LEU A 5 43.82 30.22 8.06
CA LEU A 5 43.04 29.02 7.91
C LEU A 5 42.17 28.86 9.17
N MET A 6 40.86 28.70 9.02
CA MET A 6 39.97 28.17 10.06
C MET A 6 38.97 27.24 9.37
N LEU A 7 39.31 25.95 9.30
CA LEU A 7 38.37 24.89 8.89
C LEU A 7 37.52 24.53 10.11
N ALA A 8 36.40 25.24 10.30
CA ALA A 8 35.31 24.73 11.11
C ALA A 8 34.44 23.85 10.20
N THR A 9 34.71 22.54 10.21
CA THR A 9 33.77 21.57 9.62
C THR A 9 32.53 21.54 10.50
N ALA A 10 31.56 22.42 10.18
CA ALA A 10 30.19 22.30 10.64
C ALA A 10 29.68 20.95 10.13
N GLY A 11 29.57 19.98 11.05
CA GLY A 11 29.09 18.64 10.75
C GLY A 11 27.75 18.72 10.04
N LEU A 12 27.74 18.27 8.79
CA LEU A 12 26.53 18.06 8.02
C LEU A 12 25.80 16.87 8.65
N VAL A 13 24.94 17.12 9.63
CA VAL A 13 24.00 16.10 10.11
C VAL A 13 23.02 15.87 8.96
N MET A 14 23.36 14.94 8.07
CA MET A 14 22.43 14.38 7.10
C MET A 14 21.40 13.61 7.92
N ALA A 15 20.38 14.32 8.39
CA ALA A 15 19.17 13.71 8.90
C ALA A 15 18.60 12.85 7.77
N PHE A 16 18.94 11.57 7.77
CA PHE A 16 18.23 10.56 7.00
C PHE A 16 16.83 10.48 7.59
N GLY A 17 15.96 11.38 7.12
CA GLY A 17 14.54 11.39 7.46
C GLY A 17 13.98 10.01 7.18
N VAL A 18 13.40 9.39 8.21
CA VAL A 18 12.67 8.13 8.05
C VAL A 18 11.47 8.42 7.15
N GLN A 19 11.59 8.13 5.85
CA GLN A 19 10.49 8.27 4.91
C GLN A 19 9.43 7.21 5.25
N MET A 20 8.40 7.60 6.00
CA MET A 20 7.17 6.82 6.16
C MET A 20 6.48 6.77 4.80
N GLN A 21 6.78 5.74 4.00
CA GLN A 21 6.02 5.44 2.80
C GLN A 21 4.61 5.04 3.22
N ALA A 22 3.68 5.99 3.20
CA ALA A 22 2.26 5.70 3.25
C ALA A 22 1.97 4.66 2.16
N GLN A 23 1.23 3.58 2.51
CA GLN A 23 0.91 2.55 1.52
C GLN A 23 0.01 3.18 0.45
N ALA A 24 0.61 3.54 -0.69
CA ALA A 24 -0.09 4.21 -1.77
C ALA A 24 -1.15 3.27 -2.36
N MET A 25 -2.38 3.77 -2.47
CA MET A 25 -3.43 3.07 -3.22
C MET A 25 -3.07 3.04 -4.69
N GLN A 26 -3.20 1.86 -5.29
CA GLN A 26 -2.93 1.62 -6.70
C GLN A 26 -4.25 1.65 -7.46
N TRP A 27 -4.59 2.80 -8.04
CA TRP A 27 -5.77 2.96 -8.87
C TRP A 27 -5.64 2.19 -10.19
N ASN A 28 -6.79 1.76 -10.73
CA ASN A 28 -6.88 0.98 -11.97
C ASN A 28 -5.90 -0.20 -12.00
N THR A 29 -5.78 -0.88 -10.86
CA THR A 29 -4.82 -1.97 -10.65
C THR A 29 -5.50 -3.15 -10.00
N ILE A 30 -5.34 -4.33 -10.61
CA ILE A 30 -5.72 -5.63 -10.05
C ILE A 30 -4.46 -6.41 -9.66
N ARG A 31 -4.54 -7.16 -8.55
CA ARG A 31 -3.56 -8.18 -8.18
C ARG A 31 -4.28 -9.54 -8.16
N PRO A 32 -4.26 -10.32 -9.26
CA PRO A 32 -5.06 -11.54 -9.36
C PRO A 32 -4.56 -12.65 -8.43
N GLY A 33 -5.47 -13.49 -7.93
CA GLY A 33 -5.13 -14.64 -7.08
C GLY A 33 -4.91 -14.30 -5.60
N ALA A 34 -4.36 -15.27 -4.86
CA ALA A 34 -4.01 -15.22 -3.43
C ALA A 34 -5.13 -14.76 -2.48
N THR A 35 -6.39 -14.76 -2.93
CA THR A 35 -7.51 -14.27 -2.13
C THR A 35 -7.92 -15.36 -1.16
N TYR A 36 -7.83 -15.09 0.14
CA TYR A 36 -8.27 -16.03 1.18
C TYR A 36 -9.60 -15.61 1.82
N ARG A 37 -10.01 -14.35 1.63
CA ARG A 37 -11.28 -13.84 2.12
C ARG A 37 -11.84 -12.79 1.16
N SER A 38 -13.12 -12.91 0.85
CA SER A 38 -13.86 -11.95 0.03
C SER A 38 -15.18 -11.58 0.71
N PHE A 39 -15.59 -10.32 0.56
CA PHE A 39 -16.87 -9.86 1.09
C PHE A 39 -17.34 -8.61 0.34
N ASN A 40 -18.66 -8.42 0.28
CA ASN A 40 -19.25 -7.21 -0.30
C ASN A 40 -19.15 -6.05 0.69
N LEU A 41 -18.91 -4.86 0.18
CA LEU A 41 -18.95 -3.62 0.95
C LEU A 41 -20.34 -2.99 0.86
N ARG A 42 -20.74 -2.27 1.91
CA ARG A 42 -21.98 -1.49 1.91
C ARG A 42 -21.83 -0.17 1.14
N VAL A 43 -20.61 0.38 1.14
CA VAL A 43 -20.26 1.64 0.47
C VAL A 43 -19.09 1.36 -0.48
N ALA A 44 -19.12 1.99 -1.64
CA ALA A 44 -18.10 1.87 -2.68
C ALA A 44 -16.81 2.65 -2.34
N ALA A 45 -16.15 2.27 -1.24
CA ALA A 45 -14.98 2.94 -0.69
C ALA A 45 -13.77 1.98 -0.59
N PRO A 46 -12.69 2.16 -1.38
CA PRO A 46 -11.50 1.30 -1.33
C PRO A 46 -10.78 1.34 0.03
N GLU A 47 -10.89 2.44 0.78
CA GLU A 47 -10.32 2.64 2.11
C GLU A 47 -10.83 1.59 3.11
N ALA A 48 -12.08 1.15 2.95
CA ALA A 48 -12.64 0.09 3.79
C ALA A 48 -11.90 -1.24 3.57
N CYS A 49 -11.53 -1.55 2.32
CA CYS A 49 -10.77 -2.76 1.99
C CYS A 49 -9.32 -2.67 2.48
N GLN A 50 -8.70 -1.49 2.33
CA GLN A 50 -7.38 -1.21 2.90
C GLN A 50 -7.38 -1.42 4.42
N ARG A 51 -8.32 -0.81 5.14
CA ARG A 51 -8.43 -0.90 6.61
C ARG A 51 -8.66 -2.33 7.07
N ALA A 52 -9.52 -3.08 6.38
CA ALA A 52 -9.73 -4.50 6.66
C ALA A 52 -8.43 -5.31 6.53
N CYS A 53 -7.62 -5.04 5.50
CA CYS A 53 -6.31 -5.68 5.34
C CYS A 53 -5.31 -5.25 6.43
N LEU A 54 -5.27 -3.96 6.79
CA LEU A 54 -4.40 -3.45 7.84
C LEU A 54 -4.71 -4.10 9.20
N ASN A 55 -5.98 -4.38 9.48
CA ASN A 55 -6.43 -5.00 10.73
C ASN A 55 -6.34 -6.54 10.74
N ASP A 56 -6.08 -7.18 9.60
CA ASP A 56 -5.93 -8.63 9.51
C ASP A 56 -4.46 -9.04 9.41
N ARG A 57 -3.99 -9.88 10.35
CA ARG A 57 -2.59 -10.36 10.41
C ARG A 57 -2.21 -11.24 9.23
N ARG A 58 -3.16 -11.94 8.60
CA ARG A 58 -2.91 -12.81 7.44
C ARG A 58 -2.82 -12.01 6.14
N CYS A 59 -3.35 -10.80 6.13
CA CYS A 59 -3.39 -9.98 4.94
C CYS A 59 -2.01 -9.40 4.59
N ARG A 60 -1.58 -9.62 3.33
CA ARG A 60 -0.37 -9.05 2.74
C ARG A 60 -0.68 -8.05 1.61
N SER A 61 -1.79 -8.24 0.92
CA SER A 61 -2.30 -7.30 -0.08
C SER A 61 -3.82 -7.36 -0.15
N TRP A 62 -4.43 -6.39 -0.82
CA TRP A 62 -5.88 -6.32 -1.00
C TRP A 62 -6.22 -5.78 -2.38
N THR A 63 -7.42 -6.13 -2.84
CA THR A 63 -8.01 -5.57 -4.06
C THR A 63 -9.47 -5.23 -3.78
N TYR A 64 -9.80 -3.96 -3.91
CA TYR A 64 -11.17 -3.46 -4.01
C TYR A 64 -11.63 -3.53 -5.46
N VAL A 65 -12.78 -4.16 -5.68
CA VAL A 65 -13.47 -4.22 -6.98
C VAL A 65 -14.62 -3.21 -6.95
N LYS A 66 -14.61 -2.29 -7.92
CA LYS A 66 -15.65 -1.26 -8.10
C LYS A 66 -17.00 -1.91 -8.42
N PRO A 67 -18.13 -1.30 -7.98
CA PRO A 67 -19.46 -1.75 -8.37
C PRO A 67 -19.71 -1.48 -9.86
N TYR A 68 -20.75 -2.11 -10.39
CA TYR A 68 -21.21 -1.94 -11.78
C TYR A 68 -20.10 -2.18 -12.82
N THR A 69 -19.27 -3.19 -12.56
CA THR A 69 -18.25 -3.67 -13.51
C THR A 69 -18.62 -5.06 -14.00
N LEU A 70 -17.83 -5.60 -14.92
CA LEU A 70 -17.93 -7.01 -15.36
C LEU A 70 -17.79 -8.01 -14.19
N TYR A 71 -17.25 -7.58 -13.06
CA TYR A 71 -17.07 -8.40 -11.85
C TYR A 71 -18.30 -8.37 -10.91
N GLY A 72 -19.35 -7.62 -11.26
CA GLY A 72 -20.65 -7.60 -10.59
C GLY A 72 -21.14 -6.20 -10.18
N ALA A 73 -22.39 -6.14 -9.73
CA ALA A 73 -23.06 -4.88 -9.37
C ALA A 73 -22.59 -4.30 -8.02
N ARG A 74 -22.10 -5.13 -7.10
CA ARG A 74 -21.75 -4.70 -5.72
C ARG A 74 -20.25 -4.47 -5.57
N PRO A 75 -19.83 -3.47 -4.77
CA PRO A 75 -18.43 -3.30 -4.44
C PRO A 75 -17.94 -4.48 -3.59
N ARG A 76 -16.76 -5.01 -3.89
CA ARG A 76 -16.20 -6.19 -3.20
C ARG A 76 -14.78 -5.95 -2.73
N CYS A 77 -14.47 -6.42 -1.53
CA CYS A 77 -13.11 -6.48 -1.02
C CYS A 77 -12.57 -7.91 -1.15
N LEU A 78 -11.33 -8.03 -1.64
CA LEU A 78 -10.60 -9.28 -1.77
C LEU A 78 -9.30 -9.18 -0.96
N LEU A 79 -9.29 -9.75 0.25
CA LEU A 79 -8.10 -9.81 1.10
C LEU A 79 -7.20 -10.97 0.69
N LYS A 80 -5.89 -10.71 0.62
CA LYS A 80 -4.91 -11.64 0.06
C LYS A 80 -3.78 -11.94 1.02
N ASN A 81 -3.32 -13.19 1.02
CA ASN A 81 -2.27 -13.70 1.90
C ASN A 81 -0.88 -13.74 1.22
N ALA A 82 -0.79 -13.22 -0.01
CA ALA A 82 0.42 -12.99 -0.78
C ALA A 82 0.35 -11.60 -1.45
N VAL A 83 1.39 -11.24 -2.20
CA VAL A 83 1.43 -10.01 -3.02
C VAL A 83 1.58 -10.42 -4.49
N PRO A 84 0.47 -10.76 -5.20
CA PRO A 84 0.54 -11.08 -6.62
C PRO A 84 1.02 -9.90 -7.45
N HIS A 85 1.55 -10.16 -8.65
CA HIS A 85 1.92 -9.11 -9.61
C HIS A 85 0.76 -8.17 -9.90
N ALA A 86 1.06 -6.87 -9.95
CA ALA A 86 0.09 -5.86 -10.33
C ALA A 86 -0.15 -5.91 -11.84
N ARG A 87 -1.41 -5.79 -12.26
CA ARG A 87 -1.82 -5.59 -13.65
C ARG A 87 -2.76 -4.39 -13.73
N HIS A 88 -2.69 -3.66 -14.84
CA HIS A 88 -3.62 -2.57 -15.09
C HIS A 88 -5.03 -3.13 -15.35
N ASP A 89 -6.02 -2.69 -14.59
CA ASP A 89 -7.43 -3.00 -14.78
C ASP A 89 -8.30 -1.91 -14.12
N ARG A 90 -9.17 -1.27 -14.91
CA ARG A 90 -10.05 -0.19 -14.45
C ARG A 90 -11.08 -0.65 -13.41
N CYS A 91 -11.30 -1.96 -13.26
CA CYS A 91 -12.20 -2.51 -12.26
C CYS A 91 -11.82 -2.16 -10.83
N CYS A 92 -10.55 -1.89 -10.59
CA CYS A 92 -10.01 -2.22 -9.29
C CYS A 92 -9.05 -1.17 -8.74
N VAL A 93 -9.02 -1.12 -7.41
CA VAL A 93 -8.02 -0.39 -6.63
C VAL A 93 -7.34 -1.43 -5.75
N SER A 94 -6.02 -1.48 -5.76
CA SER A 94 -5.27 -2.46 -4.98
C SER A 94 -4.31 -1.77 -4.02
N GLY A 95 -3.80 -2.52 -3.06
CA GLY A 95 -2.72 -2.05 -2.19
C GLY A 95 -1.96 -3.20 -1.56
N VAL A 96 -0.73 -2.90 -1.13
CA VAL A 96 0.14 -3.83 -0.42
C VAL A 96 0.25 -3.38 1.01
N LYS A 97 0.09 -4.30 1.96
CA LYS A 97 0.35 -4.02 3.36
C LYS A 97 1.87 -4.00 3.54
N ALA A 98 2.41 -2.81 3.82
CA ALA A 98 3.82 -2.68 4.19
C ALA A 98 4.14 -3.67 5.31
N TRP A 99 5.18 -4.47 5.10
CA TRP A 99 5.74 -5.28 6.17
C TRP A 99 6.38 -4.32 7.16
N ARG A 100 5.84 -4.24 8.37
CA ARG A 100 6.65 -3.74 9.48
C ARG A 100 7.84 -4.69 9.53
N TYR A 101 9.05 -4.19 9.26
CA TYR A 101 10.28 -4.92 9.51
C TYR A 101 10.20 -5.47 10.94
N ARG A 102 9.91 -6.77 11.07
CA ARG A 102 10.17 -7.49 12.31
C ARG A 102 11.69 -7.64 12.32
N ARG A 103 12.38 -6.65 12.89
CA ARG A 103 13.73 -6.88 13.39
C ARG A 103 13.59 -7.97 14.45
N TYR A 104 14.17 -9.13 14.18
CA TYR A 104 14.61 -10.03 15.24
C TYR A 104 15.87 -9.43 15.86
#